data_AF-A0A258E263-F1
#
_entry.id   AF-A0A258E263-F1
#
_cell.length_a   1.000
_cell.length_b   1.000
_cell.length_c   1.000
_cell.angle_alpha   90.00
_cell.angle_beta   90.00
_cell.angle_gamma   90.00
#
_symmetry.space_group_name_H-M   'P 1'
#
loop_
_entity.id
_entity.type
_entity.pdbx_description
1 polymer ?
#
loop_
_entity_poly.entity_id
_entity_poly.type
_entity_poly.pdbx_seq_one_letter_code
_entity_poly.pdbx_strand_id
1 'polypeptide(L)'
;MIVNSDQPFQIVYAIFSHEFLGLLLESYVVQVDEQGRLSYAYQNISSANAKEFDSGLDKTDYELIKLMDSMQPEVAIKPYMKKTSLRPKDYLQKVFDPKTEDKNIQSLLFQNLEIKRSKILPLLIGKRLFETSSDGNPTWKEIKVNAEPAKVIFRFEKGEFNTLYSPKVLFNGKEIKLQEKRGIMLCNDPAWLVMDQQLFH
;
A
#
# COMPACT_ATOMS: atom_id res chain seq x y z
N MET A 1 17.04 -9.85 11.62
CA MET A 1 18.35 -10.28 11.08
C MET A 1 18.56 -9.53 9.77
N ILE A 2 19.79 -9.11 9.48
CA ILE A 2 20.12 -8.42 8.21
C ILE A 2 20.12 -9.47 7.09
N VAL A 3 19.59 -9.12 5.92
CA VAL A 3 19.55 -10.01 4.74
C VAL A 3 20.91 -9.94 4.05
N ASN A 4 21.47 -11.10 3.70
CA ASN A 4 22.70 -11.17 2.95
C ASN A 4 22.39 -11.19 1.45
N SER A 5 22.83 -10.16 0.71
CA SER A 5 22.60 -10.05 -0.73
C SER A 5 23.39 -11.06 -1.57
N ASP A 6 24.44 -11.68 -1.02
CA ASP A 6 25.19 -12.76 -1.67
C ASP A 6 24.47 -14.13 -1.55
N GLN A 7 23.40 -14.21 -0.75
CA GLN A 7 22.59 -15.41 -0.55
C GLN A 7 21.21 -15.24 -1.21
N PRO A 8 20.49 -16.31 -1.57
CA PRO A 8 19.18 -16.20 -2.23
C PRO A 8 18.18 -15.35 -1.42
N PHE A 9 17.70 -14.25 -1.99
CA PHE A 9 16.71 -13.36 -1.37
C PHE A 9 15.59 -13.05 -2.36
N GLN A 10 14.52 -12.46 -1.86
CA GLN A 10 13.40 -11.98 -2.67
C GLN A 10 12.91 -10.62 -2.17
N ILE A 11 12.63 -9.71 -3.10
CA ILE A 11 11.89 -8.48 -2.79
C ILE A 11 10.40 -8.78 -2.63
N VAL A 12 9.81 -8.18 -1.60
CA VAL A 12 8.37 -8.21 -1.32
C VAL A 12 7.89 -6.83 -0.93
N TYR A 13 6.58 -6.62 -1.06
CA TYR A 13 5.92 -5.37 -0.71
C TYR A 13 4.92 -5.63 0.39
N ALA A 14 4.79 -4.69 1.32
CA ALA A 14 3.91 -4.86 2.46
C ALA A 14 3.08 -3.60 2.70
N ILE A 15 1.82 -3.83 3.06
CA ILE A 15 0.90 -2.81 3.57
C ILE A 15 1.06 -2.78 5.08
N PHE A 16 1.15 -1.59 5.65
CA PHE A 16 1.09 -1.39 7.09
C PHE A 16 0.17 -0.21 7.45
N SER A 17 -0.31 -0.21 8.69
CA SER A 17 -1.18 0.84 9.21
C SER A 17 -0.35 1.82 10.05
N HIS A 18 -0.36 3.09 9.66
CA HIS A 18 0.24 4.18 10.40
C HIS A 18 -0.83 4.96 11.16
N GLU A 19 -0.56 5.30 12.42
CA GLU A 19 -1.53 5.91 13.35
C GLU A 19 -2.20 7.20 12.81
N PHE A 20 -1.47 8.04 12.08
CA PHE A 20 -1.98 9.30 11.52
C PHE A 20 -2.29 9.25 10.02
N LEU A 21 -1.57 8.41 9.28
CA LEU A 21 -1.56 8.46 7.81
C LEU A 21 -2.39 7.33 7.19
N GLY A 22 -2.90 6.41 8.01
CA GLY A 22 -3.62 5.24 7.57
C GLY A 22 -2.70 4.26 6.86
N LEU A 23 -3.16 3.69 5.75
CA LEU A 23 -2.47 2.62 5.05
C LEU A 23 -1.35 3.15 4.17
N LEU A 24 -0.15 2.66 4.43
CA LEU A 24 1.08 2.94 3.70
C LEU A 24 1.64 1.63 3.10
N LEU A 25 2.54 1.79 2.14
CA LEU A 25 3.22 0.70 1.45
C LEU A 25 4.72 0.84 1.62
N GLU A 26 5.39 -0.27 1.87
CA GLU A 26 6.84 -0.37 2.01
C GLU A 26 7.41 -1.57 1.27
N SER A 27 8.69 -1.45 0.92
CA SER A 27 9.48 -2.48 0.26
C SER A 27 10.42 -3.15 1.24
N TYR A 28 10.52 -4.47 1.12
CA TYR A 28 11.37 -5.32 1.96
C TYR A 28 12.13 -6.32 1.09
N VAL A 29 13.34 -6.66 1.49
CA VAL A 29 14.01 -7.88 1.03
C VAL A 29 13.96 -8.91 2.13
N VAL A 30 13.79 -10.17 1.74
CA VAL A 30 13.63 -11.31 2.64
C VAL A 30 14.54 -12.43 2.17
N GLN A 31 15.31 -13.02 3.09
CA GLN A 31 16.14 -14.18 2.78
C GLN A 31 15.24 -15.37 2.44
N VAL A 32 15.61 -16.11 1.40
CA VAL A 32 14.94 -17.33 0.95
C VAL A 32 15.70 -18.54 1.48
N ASP A 33 14.98 -19.52 2.01
CA ASP A 33 15.58 -20.78 2.47
C ASP A 33 15.92 -21.74 1.32
N GLU A 34 16.56 -22.86 1.63
CA GLU A 34 16.96 -23.88 0.64
C GLU A 34 15.76 -24.48 -0.13
N GLN A 35 14.54 -24.34 0.40
CA GLN A 35 13.30 -24.82 -0.21
C GLN A 35 12.57 -23.72 -1.00
N GLY A 36 13.13 -22.53 -1.12
CA GLY A 36 12.51 -21.42 -1.85
C GLY A 36 11.46 -20.64 -1.05
N ARG A 37 11.37 -20.83 0.27
CA ARG A 37 10.39 -20.17 1.13
C ARG A 37 10.96 -18.90 1.74
N LEU A 38 10.10 -17.91 1.96
CA LEU A 38 10.45 -16.68 2.68
C LEU A 38 10.75 -17.02 4.15
N SER A 39 11.92 -16.60 4.63
CA SER A 39 12.33 -16.79 6.03
C SER A 39 11.91 -15.61 6.92
N TYR A 40 12.29 -15.67 8.21
CA TYR A 40 12.12 -14.56 9.16
C TYR A 40 13.26 -13.53 9.10
N ALA A 41 14.27 -13.72 8.24
CA ALA A 41 15.31 -12.72 8.00
C ALA A 41 14.84 -11.75 6.92
N TYR A 42 14.43 -10.55 7.34
CA TYR A 42 13.98 -9.49 6.45
C TYR A 42 14.57 -8.14 6.86
N GLN A 43 14.68 -7.24 5.89
CA GLN A 43 15.02 -5.84 6.14
C GLN A 43 14.26 -4.94 5.16
N ASN A 44 13.97 -3.72 5.61
CA ASN A 44 13.45 -2.67 4.74
C ASN A 44 14.51 -2.32 3.68
N ILE A 45 14.07 -2.13 2.44
CA ILE A 45 14.91 -1.68 1.32
C ILE A 45 14.42 -0.31 0.87
N SER A 46 15.37 0.59 0.66
CA SER A 46 15.15 1.98 0.24
C SER A 46 16.05 2.30 -0.95
N SER A 47 15.84 3.44 -1.59
CA SER A 47 16.67 3.92 -2.70
C SER A 47 18.15 4.06 -2.32
N ALA A 48 18.45 4.19 -1.02
CA ALA A 48 19.82 4.35 -0.52
C ALA A 48 20.62 3.03 -0.55
N ASN A 49 19.99 1.89 -0.27
CA ASN A 49 20.64 0.59 -0.18
C ASN A 49 20.20 -0.39 -1.29
N ALA A 50 19.25 -0.01 -2.15
CA ALA A 50 18.72 -0.94 -3.16
C ALA A 50 19.77 -1.52 -4.10
N LYS A 51 20.84 -0.77 -4.39
CA LYS A 51 21.96 -1.24 -5.23
C LYS A 51 22.68 -2.47 -4.66
N GLU A 52 22.64 -2.68 -3.35
CA GLU A 52 23.23 -3.87 -2.72
C GLU A 52 22.48 -5.15 -3.11
N PHE A 53 21.23 -5.03 -3.57
CA PHE A 53 20.33 -6.13 -3.91
C PHE A 53 20.01 -6.19 -5.41
N ASP A 54 20.82 -5.55 -6.26
CA ASP A 54 20.55 -5.40 -7.70
C ASP A 54 20.27 -6.72 -8.43
N SER A 55 20.90 -7.82 -8.01
CA SER A 55 20.70 -9.15 -8.59
C SER A 55 19.26 -9.69 -8.51
N GLY A 56 18.46 -9.18 -7.57
CA GLY A 56 17.08 -9.59 -7.33
C GLY A 56 16.03 -8.52 -7.64
N LEU A 57 16.42 -7.41 -8.28
CA LEU A 57 15.56 -6.27 -8.58
C LEU A 57 15.46 -6.03 -10.08
N ASP A 58 14.28 -5.62 -10.53
CA ASP A 58 14.07 -5.07 -11.87
C ASP A 58 13.79 -3.56 -11.85
N LYS A 59 13.63 -2.98 -13.03
CA LYS A 59 13.34 -1.55 -13.20
C LYS A 59 12.07 -1.12 -12.45
N THR A 60 11.05 -1.97 -12.42
CA THR A 60 9.78 -1.69 -11.73
C THR A 60 10.00 -1.68 -10.22
N ASP A 61 10.85 -2.57 -9.70
CA ASP A 61 11.19 -2.60 -8.28
C ASP A 61 11.88 -1.31 -7.84
N TYR A 62 12.83 -0.79 -8.63
CA TYR A 62 13.45 0.51 -8.35
C TYR A 62 12.46 1.67 -8.34
N GLU A 63 11.46 1.66 -9.22
CA GLU A 63 10.41 2.67 -9.26
C GLU A 63 9.50 2.57 -8.03
N LEU A 64 9.09 1.35 -7.66
CA LEU A 64 8.30 1.08 -6.46
C LEU A 64 9.00 1.54 -5.18
N ILE A 65 10.28 1.17 -5.01
CA ILE A 65 11.10 1.58 -3.86
C ILE A 65 11.12 3.11 -3.75
N LYS A 66 11.38 3.82 -4.85
CA LYS A 66 11.42 5.29 -4.86
C LYS A 66 10.07 5.92 -4.49
N LEU A 67 8.96 5.35 -4.98
CA LEU A 67 7.62 5.84 -4.65
C LEU A 67 7.30 5.59 -3.16
N MET A 68 7.63 4.42 -2.63
CA MET A 68 7.41 4.04 -1.23
C MET A 68 8.29 4.86 -0.27
N ASP A 69 9.55 5.12 -0.60
CA ASP A 69 10.41 6.05 0.16
C ASP A 69 9.76 7.44 0.28
N SER A 70 9.12 7.91 -0.79
CA SER A 70 8.42 9.19 -0.76
C SER A 70 7.13 9.18 0.06
N MET A 71 6.58 8.00 0.37
CA MET A 71 5.41 7.81 1.24
C MET A 71 5.77 7.73 2.73
N GLN A 72 7.03 7.48 3.08
CA GLN A 72 7.46 7.41 4.47
C GLN A 72 7.01 8.65 5.24
N PRO A 73 6.48 8.53 6.48
CA PRO A 73 5.84 9.63 7.20
C PRO A 73 6.71 10.90 7.28
N GLU A 74 7.99 10.73 7.61
CA GLU A 74 8.97 11.80 7.74
C GLU A 74 9.33 12.44 6.39
N VAL A 75 9.16 11.73 5.28
CA VAL A 75 9.39 12.26 3.93
C VAL A 75 8.13 12.95 3.41
N ALA A 76 6.96 12.35 3.63
CA ALA A 76 5.67 12.87 3.20
C ALA A 76 5.32 14.20 3.86
N ILE A 77 5.68 14.41 5.13
CA ILE A 77 5.38 15.65 5.87
C ILE A 77 6.32 16.82 5.53
N LYS A 78 7.58 16.54 5.15
CA LYS A 78 8.62 17.56 4.93
C LYS A 78 8.20 18.73 4.04
N PRO A 79 7.52 18.53 2.88
CA PRO A 79 7.13 19.64 2.01
C PRO A 79 6.18 20.65 2.65
N TYR A 80 5.45 20.25 3.70
CA TYR A 80 4.48 21.10 4.41
C TYR A 80 5.08 21.77 5.64
N MET A 81 6.28 21.36 6.05
CA MET A 81 7.01 22.00 7.13
C MET A 81 7.46 23.39 6.66
N LYS A 82 6.81 24.44 7.17
CA LYS A 82 7.35 25.81 7.12
C LYS A 82 8.70 25.84 7.84
N LYS A 83 9.47 26.95 7.76
CA LYS A 83 10.76 27.12 8.47
C LYS A 83 10.64 26.96 10.00
N THR A 84 10.49 25.72 10.45
CA THR A 84 10.30 25.29 11.81
C THR A 84 11.51 24.45 12.21
N SER A 85 11.93 24.57 13.46
CA SER A 85 12.99 23.74 14.03
C SER A 85 12.50 22.36 14.47
N LEU A 86 11.20 22.08 14.37
CA LEU A 86 10.63 20.78 14.75
C LEU A 86 11.14 19.67 13.82
N ARG A 87 11.34 18.48 14.38
CA ARG A 87 11.64 17.30 13.58
C ARG A 87 10.38 16.86 12.82
N PRO A 88 10.49 16.19 11.66
CA PRO A 88 9.34 15.75 10.86
C PRO A 88 8.31 14.96 11.66
N LYS A 89 8.75 14.01 12.50
CA LYS A 89 7.88 13.22 13.38
C LYS A 89 7.08 14.09 14.35
N ASP A 90 7.74 15.02 15.03
CA ASP A 90 7.10 15.90 16.01
C ASP A 90 6.12 16.86 15.32
N TYR A 91 6.47 17.33 14.12
CA TYR A 91 5.59 18.18 13.32
C TYR A 91 4.37 17.42 12.81
N LEU A 92 4.53 16.18 12.36
CA LEU A 92 3.42 15.31 11.98
C LEU A 92 2.46 15.11 13.17
N GLN A 93 2.99 14.78 14.35
CA GLN A 93 2.16 14.63 15.55
C GLN A 93 1.40 15.93 15.87
N LYS A 94 2.06 17.09 15.78
CA LYS A 94 1.40 18.40 15.98
C LYS A 94 0.26 18.64 15.00
N VAL A 95 0.42 18.27 13.73
CA VAL A 95 -0.60 18.44 12.67
C VAL A 95 -1.87 17.64 12.96
N PHE A 96 -1.77 16.53 13.69
CA PHE A 96 -2.89 15.64 14.01
C PHE A 96 -3.35 15.73 15.49
N ASP A 97 -2.64 16.47 16.34
CA ASP A 97 -3.06 16.68 17.73
C ASP A 97 -4.36 17.51 17.78
N PRO A 98 -5.41 17.06 18.50
CA PRO A 98 -6.69 17.77 18.55
C PRO A 98 -6.62 19.24 19.01
N LYS A 99 -5.57 19.63 19.73
CA LYS A 99 -5.36 21.01 20.20
C LYS A 99 -4.62 21.88 19.18
N THR A 100 -3.88 21.28 18.26
CA THR A 100 -3.02 22.00 17.29
C THR A 100 -3.24 21.57 15.84
N GLU A 101 -4.36 20.88 15.57
CA GLU A 101 -4.62 20.27 14.28
C GLU A 101 -4.56 21.29 13.13
N ASP A 102 -4.00 20.86 12.01
CA ASP A 102 -4.02 21.62 10.76
C ASP A 102 -4.69 20.79 9.66
N LYS A 103 -6.02 20.94 9.55
CA LYS A 103 -6.84 20.18 8.59
C LYS A 103 -6.44 20.42 7.13
N ASN A 104 -5.89 21.59 6.83
CA ASN A 104 -5.42 21.88 5.47
C ASN A 104 -4.19 21.02 5.15
N ILE A 105 -3.21 20.95 6.06
CA ILE A 105 -2.04 20.08 5.90
C ILE A 105 -2.46 18.60 5.88
N GLN A 106 -3.37 18.18 6.78
CA GLN A 106 -3.90 16.81 6.77
C GLN A 106 -4.52 16.45 5.41
N SER A 107 -5.38 17.32 4.85
CA SER A 107 -6.00 17.10 3.55
C SER A 107 -4.96 16.99 2.42
N LEU A 108 -3.98 17.90 2.40
CA LEU A 108 -2.89 17.86 1.41
C LEU A 108 -2.02 16.60 1.54
N LEU A 109 -1.76 16.13 2.76
CA LEU A 109 -1.06 14.87 3.02
C LEU A 109 -1.84 13.68 2.44
N PHE A 110 -3.13 13.57 2.75
CA PHE A 110 -3.94 12.47 2.25
C PHE A 110 -4.04 12.49 0.72
N GLN A 111 -4.20 13.65 0.10
CA GLN A 111 -4.17 13.79 -1.36
C GLN A 111 -2.82 13.34 -1.96
N ASN A 112 -1.71 13.74 -1.35
CA ASN A 112 -0.37 13.34 -1.81
C ASN A 112 -0.14 11.83 -1.67
N LEU A 113 -0.58 11.23 -0.56
CA LEU A 113 -0.51 9.78 -0.36
C LEU A 113 -1.39 9.04 -1.37
N GLU A 114 -2.57 9.56 -1.66
CA GLU A 114 -3.47 9.00 -2.68
C GLU A 114 -2.81 8.97 -4.07
N ILE A 115 -2.20 10.09 -4.48
CA ILE A 115 -1.47 10.19 -5.76
C ILE A 115 -0.31 9.20 -5.82
N LYS A 116 0.33 8.88 -4.70
CA LYS A 116 1.40 7.87 -4.66
C LYS A 116 0.83 6.46 -4.76
N ARG A 117 -0.26 6.16 -4.05
CA ARG A 117 -0.94 4.86 -4.14
C ARG A 117 -1.44 4.58 -5.55
N SER A 118 -2.03 5.57 -6.23
CA SER A 118 -2.49 5.42 -7.62
C SER A 118 -1.37 5.10 -8.62
N LYS A 119 -0.12 5.50 -8.32
CA LYS A 119 1.07 5.16 -9.10
C LYS A 119 1.67 3.81 -8.71
N ILE A 120 1.69 3.48 -7.42
CA ILE A 120 2.28 2.24 -6.89
C ILE A 120 1.45 1.02 -7.28
N LEU A 121 0.13 1.08 -7.10
CA LEU A 121 -0.72 -0.11 -7.17
C LEU A 121 -0.71 -0.79 -8.56
N PRO A 122 -0.72 -0.08 -9.70
CA PRO A 122 -0.54 -0.70 -11.00
C PRO A 122 0.80 -1.42 -11.16
N LEU A 123 1.88 -0.88 -10.57
CA LEU A 123 3.23 -1.46 -10.65
C LEU A 123 3.38 -2.73 -9.80
N LEU A 124 2.45 -2.98 -8.86
CA LEU A 124 2.43 -4.21 -8.06
C LEU A 124 1.83 -5.41 -8.79
N ILE A 125 1.26 -5.24 -9.98
CA ILE A 125 0.77 -6.38 -10.78
C ILE A 125 1.95 -7.30 -11.12
N GLY A 126 1.83 -8.58 -10.73
CA GLY A 126 2.90 -9.57 -10.90
C GLY A 126 3.96 -9.54 -9.79
N LYS A 127 3.86 -8.64 -8.82
CA LYS A 127 4.72 -8.58 -7.64
C LYS A 127 4.04 -9.25 -6.43
N ARG A 128 4.83 -9.59 -5.42
CA ARG A 128 4.32 -10.17 -4.17
C ARG A 128 3.99 -9.09 -3.16
N LEU A 129 2.73 -9.04 -2.74
CA LEU A 129 2.20 -8.07 -1.79
C LEU A 129 1.71 -8.78 -0.53
N PHE A 130 1.89 -8.17 0.62
CA PHE A 130 1.52 -8.73 1.92
C PHE A 130 0.87 -7.69 2.83
N GLU A 131 0.19 -8.16 3.87
CA GLU A 131 -0.10 -7.38 5.06
C GLU A 131 1.02 -7.58 6.09
N THR A 132 1.43 -6.50 6.74
CA THR A 132 2.37 -6.55 7.86
C THR A 132 1.66 -7.03 9.13
N SER A 133 2.33 -7.88 9.89
CA SER A 133 1.88 -8.34 11.20
C SER A 133 2.01 -7.25 12.28
N SER A 134 1.31 -7.40 13.41
CA SER A 134 1.45 -6.52 14.58
C SER A 134 2.86 -6.50 15.19
N ASP A 135 3.67 -7.54 14.96
CA ASP A 135 5.07 -7.61 15.38
C ASP A 135 6.05 -6.98 14.37
N GLY A 136 5.55 -6.43 13.26
CA GLY A 136 6.34 -5.81 12.21
C GLY A 136 6.87 -6.80 11.16
N ASN A 137 6.47 -8.08 11.17
CA ASN A 137 6.82 -9.01 10.10
C ASN A 137 6.10 -8.62 8.78
N PRO A 138 6.84 -8.30 7.70
CA PRO A 138 6.26 -7.82 6.44
C PRO A 138 5.62 -8.93 5.59
N THR A 139 5.76 -10.21 5.95
CA THR A 139 5.27 -11.35 5.16
C THR A 139 4.18 -12.15 5.87
N TRP A 140 3.30 -11.49 6.64
CA TRP A 140 2.31 -12.18 7.47
C TRP A 140 1.18 -12.83 6.67
N LYS A 141 0.51 -12.05 5.82
CA LYS A 141 -0.58 -12.54 4.95
C LYS A 141 -0.35 -12.07 3.53
N GLU A 142 -0.17 -13.02 2.61
CA GLU A 142 -0.01 -12.70 1.20
C GLU A 142 -1.33 -12.21 0.61
N ILE A 143 -1.27 -11.11 -0.15
CA ILE A 143 -2.36 -10.56 -0.93
C ILE A 143 -2.06 -10.85 -2.39
N LYS A 144 -2.94 -11.61 -3.03
CA LYS A 144 -2.87 -11.86 -4.46
C LYS A 144 -3.25 -10.58 -5.23
N VAL A 145 -2.30 -10.04 -5.98
CA VAL A 145 -2.55 -8.91 -6.88
C VAL A 145 -3.16 -9.43 -8.20
N ASN A 146 -4.40 -9.06 -8.48
CA ASN A 146 -5.05 -9.49 -9.71
C ASN A 146 -4.60 -8.63 -10.89
N ALA A 147 -4.17 -9.28 -11.98
CA ALA A 147 -3.78 -8.58 -13.20
C ALA A 147 -4.98 -7.99 -13.95
N GLU A 148 -6.09 -8.74 -14.00
CA GLU A 148 -7.31 -8.34 -14.69
C GLU A 148 -8.15 -7.36 -13.85
N PRO A 149 -8.80 -6.37 -14.47
CA PRO A 149 -9.69 -5.46 -13.77
C PRO A 149 -11.01 -6.14 -13.39
N ALA A 150 -11.56 -5.73 -12.26
CA ALA A 150 -12.95 -5.98 -11.93
C ALA A 150 -13.87 -5.11 -12.81
N LYS A 151 -15.09 -5.61 -13.04
CA LYS A 151 -16.12 -4.91 -13.82
C LYS A 151 -17.23 -4.44 -12.90
N VAL A 152 -17.55 -3.16 -12.96
CA VAL A 152 -18.72 -2.62 -12.28
C VAL A 152 -19.92 -2.69 -13.23
N ILE A 153 -20.97 -3.36 -12.79
CA ILE A 153 -22.26 -3.44 -13.49
C ILE A 153 -23.28 -2.65 -12.67
N PHE A 154 -23.89 -1.65 -13.28
CA PHE A 154 -24.98 -0.91 -12.67
C PHE A 154 -26.31 -1.52 -13.07
N ARG A 155 -27.08 -1.96 -12.07
CA ARG A 155 -28.44 -2.43 -12.27
C ARG A 155 -29.42 -1.32 -11.91
N PHE A 156 -30.38 -1.10 -12.80
CA PHE A 156 -31.48 -0.17 -12.62
C PHE A 156 -32.78 -0.97 -12.66
N GLU A 157 -33.53 -0.93 -11.57
CA GLU A 157 -34.84 -1.57 -11.46
C GLU A 157 -35.89 -0.48 -11.26
N LYS A 158 -36.86 -0.38 -12.18
CA LYS A 158 -37.95 0.60 -12.07
C LYS A 158 -38.96 0.08 -11.05
N GLY A 159 -39.04 0.73 -9.90
CA GLY A 159 -40.10 0.52 -8.91
C GLY A 159 -41.33 1.40 -9.19
N GLU A 160 -42.36 1.22 -8.37
CA GLU A 160 -43.63 1.93 -8.48
C GLU A 160 -43.50 3.45 -8.24
N PHE A 161 -42.65 3.86 -7.28
CA PHE A 161 -42.46 5.26 -6.90
C PHE A 161 -41.06 5.81 -7.21
N ASN A 162 -40.07 4.93 -7.41
CA ASN A 162 -38.66 5.29 -7.62
C ASN A 162 -37.92 4.28 -8.48
N THR A 163 -36.76 4.65 -9.00
CA THR A 163 -35.81 3.72 -9.63
C THR A 163 -34.80 3.27 -8.58
N LEU A 164 -34.69 1.96 -8.35
CA LEU A 164 -33.66 1.37 -7.51
C LEU A 164 -32.38 1.20 -8.34
N TYR A 165 -31.30 1.80 -7.88
CA TYR A 165 -29.97 1.67 -8.45
C TYR A 165 -29.11 0.82 -7.51
N SER A 166 -28.42 -0.18 -8.05
CA SER A 166 -27.44 -0.97 -7.31
C SER A 166 -26.21 -1.31 -8.16
N PRO A 167 -24.99 -1.04 -7.68
CA PRO A 167 -23.78 -1.52 -8.31
C PRO A 167 -23.50 -2.98 -7.92
N LYS A 168 -23.03 -3.77 -8.88
CA LYS A 168 -22.42 -5.08 -8.67
C LYS A 168 -21.00 -5.04 -9.19
N VAL A 169 -20.06 -5.55 -8.42
CA VAL A 169 -18.67 -5.71 -8.87
C VAL A 169 -18.47 -7.17 -9.24
N LEU A 170 -18.01 -7.44 -10.45
CA LEU A 170 -17.70 -8.77 -10.95
C LEU A 170 -16.20 -8.89 -11.19
N PHE A 171 -15.62 -10.02 -10.79
CA PHE A 171 -14.27 -10.40 -11.18
C PHE A 171 -14.27 -11.81 -11.75
N ASN A 172 -13.73 -11.98 -12.97
CA ASN A 172 -13.78 -13.24 -13.71
C ASN A 172 -15.18 -13.88 -13.75
N GLY A 173 -16.20 -13.06 -13.96
CA GLY A 173 -17.60 -13.49 -14.05
C GLY A 173 -18.27 -13.83 -12.71
N LYS A 174 -17.56 -13.72 -11.58
CA LYS A 174 -18.10 -13.96 -10.23
C LYS A 174 -18.34 -12.64 -9.50
N GLU A 175 -19.47 -12.54 -8.81
CA GLU A 175 -19.80 -11.36 -8.01
C GLU A 175 -18.94 -11.27 -6.75
N ILE A 176 -18.33 -10.10 -6.60
CA ILE A 176 -17.60 -9.66 -5.43
C ILE A 176 -18.63 -9.12 -4.44
N LYS A 177 -18.89 -9.86 -3.36
CA LYS A 177 -19.89 -9.51 -2.35
C LYS A 177 -19.37 -8.45 -1.35
N LEU A 178 -19.38 -7.19 -1.77
CA LEU A 178 -18.85 -6.07 -0.99
C LEU A 178 -19.50 -5.88 0.39
N GLN A 179 -20.79 -6.21 0.53
CA GLN A 179 -21.54 -5.95 1.77
C GLN A 179 -21.30 -6.99 2.87
N GLU A 180 -20.89 -8.20 2.51
CA GLU A 180 -20.76 -9.31 3.46
C GLU A 180 -19.38 -9.36 4.12
N LYS A 181 -18.40 -8.60 3.61
CA LYS A 181 -16.99 -8.75 3.95
C LYS A 181 -16.34 -7.41 4.25
N ARG A 182 -15.40 -7.42 5.20
CA ARG A 182 -14.55 -6.26 5.48
C ARG A 182 -13.51 -6.13 4.37
N GLY A 183 -13.78 -5.27 3.41
CA GLY A 183 -12.80 -4.82 2.43
C GLY A 183 -11.93 -3.69 2.97
N ILE A 184 -10.72 -3.57 2.45
CA ILE A 184 -9.78 -2.49 2.77
C ILE A 184 -9.56 -1.67 1.50
N MET A 185 -10.00 -0.41 1.52
CA MET A 185 -9.78 0.50 0.40
C MET A 185 -8.34 1.05 0.46
N LEU A 186 -7.52 0.71 -0.53
CA LEU A 186 -6.14 1.21 -0.61
C LEU A 186 -6.06 2.54 -1.34
N CYS A 187 -6.82 2.72 -2.41
CA CYS A 187 -6.86 3.95 -3.20
C CYS A 187 -8.27 4.16 -3.71
N ASN A 188 -8.77 5.39 -3.72
CA ASN A 188 -10.11 5.74 -4.19
C ASN A 188 -10.11 6.12 -5.67
N ASP A 189 -9.04 6.76 -6.16
CA ASP A 189 -8.94 7.18 -7.55
C ASP A 189 -7.54 6.88 -8.17
N PRO A 190 -7.42 5.87 -9.05
CA PRO A 190 -8.44 4.87 -9.37
C PRO A 190 -8.71 3.97 -8.15
N ALA A 191 -9.86 3.28 -8.16
CA ALA A 191 -10.28 2.45 -7.04
C ALA A 191 -9.44 1.17 -6.94
N TRP A 192 -8.89 0.91 -5.76
CA TRP A 192 -8.17 -0.32 -5.44
C TRP A 192 -8.64 -0.88 -4.10
N LEU A 193 -9.11 -2.13 -4.10
CA LEU A 193 -9.76 -2.76 -2.95
C LEU A 193 -9.08 -4.09 -2.63
N VAL A 194 -8.65 -4.27 -1.38
CA VAL A 194 -8.29 -5.59 -0.85
C VAL A 194 -9.52 -6.24 -0.25
N MET A 195 -9.84 -7.45 -0.68
CA MET A 195 -10.87 -8.28 -0.07
C MET A 195 -10.55 -9.76 -0.28
N ASP A 196 -10.75 -10.59 0.74
CA ASP A 196 -10.41 -12.02 0.70
C ASP A 196 -8.96 -12.28 0.23
N GLN A 197 -8.01 -11.50 0.75
CA GLN A 197 -6.58 -11.62 0.43
C GLN A 197 -6.31 -11.47 -1.09
N GLN A 198 -7.16 -10.71 -1.77
CA GLN A 198 -7.02 -10.36 -3.17
C GLN A 198 -7.14 -8.85 -3.34
N LEU A 199 -6.27 -8.27 -4.15
CA LEU A 199 -6.30 -6.87 -4.55
C LEU A 199 -6.99 -6.75 -5.91
N PHE A 200 -8.05 -5.96 -5.98
CA PHE A 200 -8.85 -5.67 -7.17
C PHE A 200 -8.67 -4.21 -7.60
N HIS A 201 -8.77 -3.96 -8.91
CA HIS A 201 -8.80 -2.64 -9.56
C HIS A 201 -9.95 -2.54 -10.55
#